data_AF-A0A6M0QZH3-F1
#
_entry.id   AF-A0A6M0QZH3-F1
#
_cell.length_a   1.000
_cell.length_b   1.000
_cell.length_c   1.000
_cell.angle_alpha   90.00
_cell.angle_beta   90.00
_cell.angle_gamma   90.00
#
_symmetry.space_group_name_H-M   'P 1'
#
loop_
_entity.id
_entity.type
_entity.pdbx_description
1 polymer ?
#
loop_
_entity_poly.entity_id
_entity_poly.type
_entity_poly.pdbx_seq_one_letter_code
_entity_poly.pdbx_strand_id
1 'polypeptide(L)'
;MALTFAAHKKPRTLDRVSQRRQKIITGIDQQIAVLDQHRQGQPVKNAWFWQDGDGRYFLSIRYGRPEVELAKGMFSIECADIAAVGDALKEVRAMVLKGKLDEGLQKASDTLRAKFKAD
;
A
#
# COMPACT_ATOMS: atom_id res chain seq x y z
N MET A 1 6.20 -27.34 13.99
CA MET A 1 6.34 -26.24 14.96
C MET A 1 5.20 -26.36 15.97
N ALA A 2 5.50 -26.46 17.27
CA ALA A 2 4.48 -26.54 18.30
C ALA A 2 3.91 -25.14 18.60
N LEU A 3 2.59 -25.03 18.67
CA LEU A 3 1.92 -23.77 18.98
C LEU A 3 1.90 -23.54 20.49
N THR A 4 2.18 -22.31 20.92
CA THR A 4 2.02 -21.88 22.32
C THR A 4 0.75 -21.05 22.44
N PHE A 5 -0.17 -21.48 23.31
CA PHE A 5 -1.42 -20.77 23.57
C PHE A 5 -1.22 -19.73 24.68
N ALA A 6 -1.76 -18.53 24.52
CA ALA A 6 -1.66 -17.44 25.50
C ALA A 6 -3.03 -16.84 25.81
N ALA A 7 -3.24 -16.40 27.07
CA ALA A 7 -4.49 -15.80 27.54
C ALA A 7 -4.66 -14.30 27.15
N HIS A 8 -3.72 -13.74 26.39
CA HIS A 8 -3.75 -12.33 26.00
C HIS A 8 -4.92 -12.04 25.05
N LYS A 9 -5.75 -11.06 25.43
CA LYS A 9 -6.81 -10.52 24.58
C LYS A 9 -6.23 -9.43 23.68
N LYS A 10 -6.63 -9.40 22.41
CA LYS A 10 -6.22 -8.37 21.46
C LYS A 10 -6.54 -6.98 22.04
N PRO A 11 -5.59 -6.02 22.08
CA PRO A 11 -5.86 -4.66 22.51
C PRO A 11 -7.03 -4.08 21.74
N ARG A 12 -7.97 -3.44 22.46
CA ARG A 12 -9.23 -2.96 21.89
C ARG A 12 -9.04 -1.79 20.93
N THR A 13 -7.92 -1.07 21.07
CA THR A 13 -7.51 0.03 20.19
C THR A 13 -6.02 -0.07 19.93
N LEU A 14 -5.65 -0.20 18.65
CA LEU A 14 -4.27 0.01 18.20
C LEU A 14 -3.97 1.52 18.21
N ASP A 15 -2.72 1.91 18.38
CA ASP A 15 -2.31 3.30 18.19
C ASP A 15 -2.52 3.73 16.72
N ARG A 16 -2.58 5.04 16.48
CA ARG A 16 -2.88 5.60 15.15
C ARG A 16 -1.85 5.20 14.09
N VAL A 17 -0.57 5.04 14.47
CA VAL A 17 0.49 4.64 13.54
C VAL A 17 0.28 3.19 13.11
N SER A 18 0.07 2.28 14.07
CA SER A 18 -0.23 0.88 13.79
C SER A 18 -1.50 0.70 12.95
N GLN A 19 -2.56 1.48 13.22
CA GLN A 19 -3.78 1.47 12.40
C GLN A 19 -3.48 1.84 10.93
N ARG A 20 -2.68 2.88 10.69
CA ARG A 20 -2.32 3.31 9.33
C ARG A 20 -1.48 2.27 8.61
N ARG A 21 -0.46 1.74 9.29
CA ARG A 21 0.40 0.66 8.74
C ARG A 21 -0.44 -0.55 8.36
N GLN A 22 -1.31 -1.00 9.27
CA GLN A 22 -2.21 -2.14 9.02
C GLN A 22 -3.10 -1.89 7.81
N LYS A 23 -3.69 -0.70 7.70
CA LYS A 23 -4.55 -0.34 6.56
C LYS A 23 -3.79 -0.42 5.23
N ILE A 24 -2.57 0.10 5.16
CA ILE A 24 -1.77 0.02 3.93
C ILE A 24 -1.29 -1.39 3.64
N ILE A 25 -0.87 -2.15 4.64
CA ILE A 25 -0.49 -3.55 4.44
C ILE A 25 -1.66 -4.33 3.82
N THR A 26 -2.88 -4.15 4.34
CA THR A 26 -4.07 -4.77 3.75
C THR A 26 -4.33 -4.30 2.31
N GLY A 27 -4.14 -3.01 2.02
CA GLY A 27 -4.25 -2.49 0.65
C GLY A 27 -3.21 -3.08 -0.29
N ILE A 28 -1.95 -3.21 0.16
CA ILE A 28 -0.87 -3.84 -0.62
C ILE A 28 -1.17 -5.32 -0.87
N ASP A 29 -1.62 -6.06 0.14
CA ASP A 29 -1.98 -7.46 0.00
C ASP A 29 -3.13 -7.64 -1.02
N GLN A 30 -4.10 -6.72 -1.04
CA GLN A 30 -5.13 -6.68 -2.08
C GLN A 30 -4.56 -6.40 -3.47
N GLN A 31 -3.59 -5.48 -3.59
CA GLN A 31 -2.95 -5.18 -4.87
C GLN A 31 -2.10 -6.34 -5.40
N ILE A 32 -1.51 -7.15 -4.53
CA ILE A 32 -0.83 -8.39 -4.94
C ILE A 32 -1.86 -9.35 -5.58
N ALA A 33 -3.03 -9.52 -4.96
CA ALA A 33 -4.08 -10.35 -5.55
C ALA A 33 -4.62 -9.78 -6.88
N VAL A 34 -4.76 -8.46 -6.99
CA VAL A 34 -5.13 -7.78 -8.24
C VAL A 34 -4.07 -7.99 -9.32
N LEU A 35 -2.79 -7.90 -8.96
CA LEU A 35 -1.67 -8.14 -9.86
C LEU A 35 -1.71 -9.57 -10.42
N ASP A 36 -1.98 -10.56 -9.56
CA ASP A 36 -2.08 -11.96 -9.99
C ASP A 36 -3.26 -12.20 -10.95
N GLN A 37 -4.42 -11.55 -10.71
CA GLN A 37 -5.54 -11.57 -11.66
C GLN A 37 -5.16 -10.94 -13.01
N HIS A 38 -4.47 -9.80 -12.98
CA HIS A 38 -4.01 -9.12 -14.20
C HIS A 38 -3.04 -9.99 -15.00
N ARG A 39 -2.11 -10.69 -14.32
CA ARG A 39 -1.18 -11.64 -14.96
C ARG A 39 -1.88 -12.82 -15.63
N GLN A 40 -3.06 -13.19 -15.15
CA GLN A 40 -3.90 -14.23 -15.74
C GLN A 40 -4.77 -13.70 -16.91
N GLY A 41 -4.59 -12.45 -17.33
CA GLY A 41 -5.38 -11.83 -18.40
C GLY A 41 -6.79 -11.43 -17.98
N GLN A 42 -7.10 -11.45 -16.67
CA GLN A 42 -8.41 -11.03 -16.19
C GLN A 42 -8.51 -9.50 -16.14
N PRO A 43 -9.68 -8.93 -16.45
CA PRO A 43 -9.89 -7.50 -16.31
C PRO A 43 -9.84 -7.11 -14.83
N VAL A 44 -8.96 -6.18 -14.50
CA VAL A 44 -8.80 -5.67 -13.13
C VAL A 44 -9.34 -4.26 -13.00
N LYS A 45 -9.87 -3.94 -11.81
CA LYS A 45 -10.32 -2.59 -11.43
C LYS A 45 -9.56 -2.14 -10.20
N ASN A 46 -9.42 -0.83 -10.04
CA ASN A 46 -8.74 -0.20 -8.89
C ASN A 46 -7.29 -0.68 -8.71
N ALA A 47 -6.64 -1.07 -9.80
CA ALA A 47 -5.21 -1.36 -9.81
C ALA A 47 -4.45 -0.08 -9.43
N TRP A 48 -3.41 -0.27 -8.62
CA TRP A 48 -2.48 0.78 -8.21
C TRP A 48 -1.32 0.93 -9.19
N PHE A 49 -1.28 0.06 -10.20
CA PHE A 49 -0.28 0.10 -11.26
C PHE A 49 -0.93 0.37 -12.60
N TRP A 50 -0.16 0.97 -13.50
CA TRP A 50 -0.52 1.23 -14.88
C TRP A 50 0.71 1.12 -15.77
N GLN A 51 0.48 0.94 -17.06
CA GLN A 51 1.54 0.94 -18.06
C GLN A 51 1.54 2.28 -18.80
N ASP A 52 2.70 2.80 -19.16
CA ASP A 52 2.82 3.94 -20.08
C ASP A 52 2.82 3.50 -21.55
N GLY A 53 3.01 4.45 -22.45
CA GLY A 53 3.10 4.19 -23.90
C GLY A 53 4.38 3.47 -24.34
N ASP A 54 5.44 3.51 -23.53
CA ASP A 54 6.73 2.87 -23.80
C ASP A 54 6.77 1.41 -23.30
N GLY A 55 5.69 0.97 -22.64
CA GLY A 55 5.56 -0.35 -22.07
C GLY A 55 6.09 -0.51 -20.65
N ARG A 56 6.55 0.58 -20.01
CA ARG A 56 6.99 0.60 -18.61
C ARG A 56 5.80 0.63 -17.67
N TYR A 57 5.94 -0.02 -16.53
CA TYR A 57 4.94 0.00 -15.48
C TYR A 57 5.27 1.04 -14.42
N PHE A 58 4.24 1.63 -13.85
CA PHE A 58 4.34 2.51 -12.71
C PHE A 58 3.41 2.02 -11.62
N LEU A 59 3.82 2.16 -10.36
CA LEU A 59 3.07 1.75 -9.18
C LEU A 59 2.92 2.93 -8.23
N SER A 60 1.69 3.33 -7.89
CA SER A 60 1.43 4.32 -6.84
C SER A 60 0.80 3.69 -5.59
N ILE A 61 1.32 4.02 -4.41
CA ILE A 61 0.82 3.47 -3.14
C ILE A 61 -0.28 4.39 -2.62
N ARG A 62 -1.47 3.87 -2.35
CA ARG A 62 -2.65 4.71 -2.05
C ARG A 62 -3.16 4.52 -0.62
N TYR A 63 -3.42 5.62 0.08
CA TYR A 63 -4.09 5.64 1.38
C TYR A 63 -5.54 6.10 1.22
N GLY A 64 -6.41 5.22 0.74
CA GLY A 64 -7.74 5.63 0.29
C GLY A 64 -7.64 6.43 -1.01
N ARG A 65 -8.11 7.68 -1.03
CA ARG A 65 -8.06 8.51 -2.24
C ARG A 65 -6.67 9.12 -2.49
N PRO A 66 -5.96 9.69 -1.49
CA PRO A 66 -4.61 10.23 -1.66
C PRO A 66 -3.54 9.16 -1.91
N GLU A 67 -2.49 9.54 -2.62
CA GLU A 67 -1.25 8.77 -2.77
C GLU A 67 -0.31 9.03 -1.60
N VAL A 68 0.48 8.03 -1.25
CA VAL A 68 1.49 8.08 -0.19
C VAL A 68 2.79 8.57 -0.82
N GLU A 69 3.36 9.64 -0.26
CA GLU A 69 4.69 10.12 -0.62
C GLU A 69 5.73 9.06 -0.21
N LEU A 70 6.50 8.56 -1.18
CA LEU A 70 7.50 7.49 -0.99
C LEU A 70 8.89 8.06 -0.74
N ALA A 71 9.19 9.15 -1.43
CA ALA A 71 10.34 10.04 -1.24
C ALA A 71 9.88 11.47 -1.53
N LYS A 72 10.69 12.48 -1.20
CA LYS A 72 10.32 13.89 -1.33
C LYS A 72 9.81 14.22 -2.75
N GLY A 73 8.52 14.51 -2.88
CA GLY A 73 7.85 14.82 -4.15
C GLY A 73 7.64 13.62 -5.08
N MET A 74 7.91 12.39 -4.65
CA MET A 74 7.80 11.17 -5.45
C MET A 74 6.67 10.27 -4.93
N PHE A 75 5.72 9.96 -5.81
CA PHE A 75 4.48 9.23 -5.47
C PHE A 75 4.29 7.92 -6.25
N SER A 76 5.21 7.61 -7.16
CA SER A 76 5.19 6.40 -7.97
C SER A 76 6.56 5.72 -8.02
N ILE A 77 6.54 4.42 -8.27
CA ILE A 77 7.72 3.56 -8.46
C ILE A 77 7.70 3.12 -9.93
N GLU A 78 8.78 3.40 -10.66
CA GLU A 78 8.98 2.88 -12.00
C GLU A 78 9.40 1.40 -11.95
N CYS A 79 8.75 0.58 -12.76
CA CYS A 79 8.90 -0.85 -12.84
C CYS A 79 9.13 -1.23 -14.30
N ALA A 80 10.17 -2.03 -14.58
CA ALA A 80 10.48 -2.45 -15.94
C ALA A 80 9.35 -3.27 -16.58
N ASP A 81 8.66 -4.08 -15.77
CA ASP A 81 7.57 -4.95 -16.21
C ASP A 81 6.59 -5.25 -15.06
N ILE A 82 5.61 -6.10 -15.34
CA ILE A 82 4.60 -6.54 -14.37
C ILE A 82 5.17 -7.46 -13.27
N ALA A 83 6.33 -8.09 -13.48
CA ALA A 83 7.01 -8.86 -12.44
C ALA A 83 7.60 -7.91 -11.39
N ALA A 84 8.29 -6.87 -11.84
CA ALA A 84 8.86 -5.81 -11.03
C ALA A 84 7.82 -5.08 -10.17
N VAL A 85 6.58 -4.89 -10.66
CA VAL A 85 5.47 -4.37 -9.84
C VAL A 85 5.22 -5.22 -8.60
N GLY A 86 5.25 -6.54 -8.75
CA GLY A 86 5.02 -7.47 -7.64
C GLY A 86 6.14 -7.42 -6.59
N ASP A 87 7.38 -7.25 -7.04
CA ASP A 87 8.52 -7.12 -6.14
C ASP A 87 8.53 -5.75 -5.45
N ALA A 88 8.16 -4.69 -6.15
CA ALA A 88 7.97 -3.37 -5.58
C ALA A 88 6.87 -3.36 -4.49
N LEU A 89 5.72 -4.03 -4.71
CA LEU A 89 4.68 -4.17 -3.68
C LEU A 89 5.20 -4.87 -2.42
N LYS A 90 5.98 -5.94 -2.56
CA LYS A 90 6.58 -6.67 -1.42
C LYS A 90 7.61 -5.81 -0.67
N GLU A 91 8.44 -5.06 -1.39
CA GLU A 91 9.44 -4.18 -0.79
C GLU A 91 8.78 -3.02 -0.03
N VAL A 92 7.78 -2.37 -0.64
CA VAL A 92 6.98 -1.33 0.04
C VAL A 92 6.31 -1.91 1.29
N ARG A 93 5.75 -3.11 1.22
CA ARG A 93 5.16 -3.78 2.40
C ARG A 93 6.18 -3.94 3.52
N ALA A 94 7.40 -4.36 3.19
CA ALA A 94 8.49 -4.49 4.16
C ALA A 94 8.92 -3.13 4.74
N MET A 95 8.94 -2.07 3.92
CA MET A 95 9.20 -0.70 4.37
C MET A 95 8.15 -0.21 5.36
N VAL A 96 6.86 -0.48 5.11
CA VAL A 96 5.75 -0.13 6.02
C VAL A 96 5.88 -0.86 7.35
N LEU A 97 6.21 -2.16 7.33
CA LEU A 97 6.45 -2.93 8.56
C LEU A 97 7.61 -2.37 9.39
N LYS A 98 8.66 -1.90 8.71
CA LYS A 98 9.83 -1.23 9.33
C LYS A 98 9.55 0.23 9.73
N GLY A 99 8.37 0.77 9.46
CA GLY A 99 8.00 2.15 9.80
C GLY A 99 8.58 3.24 8.91
N LYS A 100 9.22 2.88 7.79
CA LYS A 100 9.90 3.84 6.93
C LYS A 100 8.97 4.81 6.20
N LEU A 101 7.68 4.46 6.09
CA LEU A 101 6.68 5.28 5.40
C LEU A 101 5.73 6.02 6.35
N ASP A 102 5.98 6.00 7.66
CA ASP A 102 5.05 6.56 8.64
C ASP A 102 4.72 8.05 8.42
N GLU A 103 5.72 8.85 8.00
CA GLU A 103 5.52 10.26 7.69
C GLU A 103 4.61 10.44 6.47
N GLY A 104 4.88 9.73 5.38
CA GLY A 104 4.04 9.75 4.18
C GLY A 104 2.61 9.28 4.47
N LEU A 105 2.44 8.26 5.31
CA LEU A 105 1.12 7.78 5.75
C LEU A 105 0.38 8.79 6.63
N GLN A 106 1.09 9.52 7.49
CA GLN A 106 0.53 10.59 8.29
C GLN A 106 0.01 11.70 7.38
N LYS A 107 0.84 12.22 6.46
CA LYS A 107 0.46 13.26 5.50
C LYS A 107 -0.75 12.85 4.66
N ALA A 108 -0.72 11.66 4.06
CA ALA A 108 -1.82 11.15 3.25
C ALA A 108 -3.12 11.00 4.05
N SER A 109 -3.01 10.56 5.32
CA SER A 109 -4.16 10.49 6.24
C SER A 109 -4.72 11.87 6.57
N ASP A 110 -3.88 12.87 6.76
CA ASP A 110 -4.32 14.24 7.06
C ASP A 110 -4.99 14.88 5.86
N THR A 111 -4.44 14.69 4.65
CA THR A 111 -5.10 15.09 3.39
C THR A 111 -6.46 14.43 3.23
N LEU A 112 -6.56 13.14 3.53
CA LEU A 112 -7.85 12.42 3.46
C LEU A 112 -8.86 13.03 4.45
N ARG A 113 -8.44 13.32 5.68
CA ARG A 113 -9.31 13.92 6.72
C ARG A 113 -9.71 15.35 6.40
N ALA A 114 -8.82 16.15 5.80
CA ALA A 114 -9.11 17.52 5.42
C ALA A 114 -10.25 17.59 4.40
N LYS A 115 -10.31 16.63 3.46
CA LYS A 115 -11.40 16.56 2.47
C LYS A 115 -12.77 16.35 3.10
N PHE A 116 -12.87 15.55 4.16
CA PHE A 116 -14.14 15.34 4.88
C PHE A 116 -14.61 16.55 5.72
N LYS A 117 -13.77 17.57 5.90
CA LYS A 117 -14.15 18.82 6.60
C LYS A 117 -14.52 19.95 5.64
N ALA A 118 -14.21 19.79 4.36
CA ALA A 118 -14.47 20.80 3.33
C ALA A 118 -15.82 20.59 2.61
N ASP A 119 -16.53 19.52 2.97
CA ASP A 119 -17.93 19.24 2.62
C ASP A 119 -18.84 19.62 3.80
#